data_AF-A0A0L0F1A4-F1
#
_entry.id   AF-A0A0L0F1A4-F1
#
_cell.length_a   1.000
_cell.length_b   1.000
_cell.length_c   1.000
_cell.angle_alpha   90.00
_cell.angle_beta   90.00
_cell.angle_gamma   90.00
#
_symmetry.space_group_name_H-M   'P 1'
#
loop_
_entity.id
_entity.type
_entity.pdbx_description
1 polymer ?
#
loop_
_entity_poly.entity_id
_entity_poly.type
_entity_poly.pdbx_seq_one_letter_code
_entity_poly.pdbx_strand_id
1 'polypeptide(L)'
;NTPEDAVITGDMSTMGSVRLMANRTTANHPHYEDQAIRHKTYKIAHWFGWRPVQEVHAILSGYGITHVVNHLPPCNYALTKKGTGYADFVE
;
A
#
# COMPACT_ATOMS: atom_id res chain seq x y z
N ASN A 1 -1.40 -17.26 -8.61
CA ASN A 1 -0.14 -16.99 -7.88
C ASN A 1 0.37 -15.63 -8.34
N THR A 2 0.91 -14.78 -7.46
CA THR A 2 1.44 -13.46 -7.87
C THR A 2 2.78 -13.62 -8.61
N PRO A 3 3.07 -12.78 -9.62
CA PRO A 3 4.36 -12.78 -10.32
C PRO A 3 5.55 -12.61 -9.38
N GLU A 4 6.73 -13.13 -9.74
CA GLU A 4 7.92 -13.04 -8.91
C GLU A 4 8.51 -11.62 -8.84
N ASP A 5 8.33 -10.85 -9.91
CA ASP A 5 8.71 -9.45 -10.04
C ASP A 5 7.68 -8.49 -9.42
N ALA A 6 6.64 -9.03 -8.78
CA ALA A 6 5.64 -8.21 -8.12
C ALA A 6 6.26 -7.39 -6.98
N VAL A 7 6.15 -6.07 -7.10
CA VAL A 7 6.43 -5.10 -6.04
C VAL A 7 5.17 -4.86 -5.24
N ILE A 8 5.20 -5.22 -3.96
CA ILE A 8 4.04 -5.22 -3.07
C ILE A 8 4.15 -4.06 -2.07
N THR A 9 3.05 -3.38 -1.79
CA THR A 9 2.95 -2.43 -0.68
C THR A 9 1.79 -2.80 0.23
N GLY A 10 1.79 -2.32 1.47
CA GLY A 10 0.80 -2.68 2.48
C GLY A 10 1.08 -1.97 3.79
N ASP A 11 0.42 -2.43 4.85
CA ASP A 11 0.80 -2.04 6.21
C ASP A 11 2.26 -2.46 6.49
N MET A 12 3.02 -1.62 7.19
CA MET A 12 4.43 -1.86 7.51
C MET A 12 4.67 -3.22 8.19
N SER A 13 3.82 -3.59 9.15
CA SER A 13 3.90 -4.89 9.84
C SER A 13 3.69 -6.06 8.89
N THR A 14 2.71 -5.94 7.97
CA THR A 14 2.41 -6.95 6.96
C THR A 14 3.55 -7.06 5.94
N MET A 15 4.13 -5.93 5.53
CA MET A 15 5.24 -5.92 4.59
C MET A 15 6.51 -6.55 5.17
N GLY A 16 6.74 -6.44 6.48
CA GLY A 16 7.78 -7.20 7.18
C GLY A 16 7.60 -8.71 6.98
N SER A 17 6.39 -9.23 7.23
CA SER A 17 6.08 -10.64 7.01
C SER A 17 6.18 -11.06 5.54
N VAL A 18 5.69 -10.24 4.59
CA VAL A 18 5.78 -10.52 3.15
C VAL A 18 7.23 -10.60 2.69
N ARG A 19 8.09 -9.71 3.20
CA ARG A 19 9.52 -9.73 2.88
C ARG A 19 10.21 -11.00 3.40
N LEU A 20 9.93 -11.38 4.64
CA LEU A 20 10.60 -12.50 5.31
C LEU A 20 10.06 -13.88 4.88
N MET A 21 8.74 -14.00 4.74
CA MET A 21 8.08 -15.29 4.52
C MET A 21 7.82 -15.59 3.05
N ALA A 22 7.44 -14.58 2.25
CA ALA A 22 7.08 -14.75 0.84
C ALA A 22 8.24 -14.43 -0.11
N ASN A 23 9.37 -13.93 0.42
CA ASN A 23 10.53 -13.50 -0.36
C ASN A 23 10.14 -12.57 -1.53
N ARG A 24 9.23 -11.62 -1.27
CA ARG A 24 8.78 -10.64 -2.26
C ARG A 24 9.42 -9.27 -2.02
N THR A 25 9.44 -8.46 -3.08
CA THR A 25 9.92 -7.07 -3.01
C THR A 25 8.83 -6.21 -2.38
N THR A 26 9.17 -5.49 -1.31
CA THR A 26 8.25 -4.57 -0.63
C THR A 26 8.63 -3.12 -0.89
N ALA A 27 7.64 -2.28 -1.20
CA ALA A 27 7.87 -0.88 -1.61
C ALA A 27 8.11 0.06 -0.43
N ASN A 28 7.54 -0.27 0.74
CA ASN A 28 7.66 0.46 1.99
C ASN A 28 8.29 -0.45 3.06
N HIS A 29 9.50 -0.07 3.49
CA HIS A 29 10.16 -0.61 4.68
C HIS A 29 10.38 0.57 5.65
N PRO A 30 10.16 0.42 6.97
CA PRO A 30 10.22 1.52 7.96
C PRO A 30 11.65 2.02 8.27
N HIS A 31 12.54 1.97 7.28
CA HIS A 31 13.88 2.53 7.34
C HIS A 31 13.81 4.02 7.02
N TYR A 32 13.77 4.85 8.07
CA TYR A 32 13.65 6.31 7.99
C TYR A 32 15.00 7.04 8.04
N GLU A 33 16.09 6.33 7.79
CA GLU A 33 17.46 6.85 7.92
C GLU A 33 17.78 7.88 6.82
N ASP A 34 17.09 7.82 5.68
CA ASP A 34 17.25 8.74 4.55
C ASP A 34 15.96 9.55 4.28
N GLN A 35 16.11 10.85 4.00
CA GLN A 35 15.02 11.74 3.64
C GLN A 35 14.24 11.27 2.40
N ALA A 36 14.92 10.73 1.39
CA ALA A 36 14.31 10.21 0.18
C ALA A 36 13.42 9.00 0.48
N ILE A 37 13.86 8.09 1.36
CA ILE A 37 13.07 6.92 1.78
C ILE A 37 11.85 7.37 2.58
N ARG A 38 12.01 8.35 3.48
CA ARG A 38 10.90 8.94 4.22
C ARG A 38 9.87 9.58 3.29
N HIS A 39 10.32 10.32 2.29
CA HIS A 39 9.43 10.98 1.32
C HIS A 39 8.69 9.96 0.45
N LYS A 40 9.39 8.91 -0.01
CA LYS A 40 8.78 7.78 -0.73
C LYS A 40 7.72 7.10 0.12
N THR A 41 8.05 6.73 1.36
CA THR A 41 7.12 6.09 2.30
C THR A 41 5.91 6.97 2.59
N TYR A 42 6.12 8.27 2.79
CA TYR A 42 5.03 9.23 2.96
C TYR A 42 4.10 9.19 1.76
N LYS A 43 4.62 9.38 0.54
CA LYS A 43 3.82 9.37 -0.70
C LYS A 43 3.08 8.05 -0.91
N ILE A 44 3.75 6.91 -0.72
CA ILE A 44 3.09 5.60 -0.82
C ILE A 44 1.95 5.53 0.19
N ALA A 45 2.16 5.94 1.45
CA ALA A 45 1.12 5.89 2.47
C ALA A 45 -0.13 6.75 2.16
N HIS A 46 -0.12 7.64 1.15
CA HIS A 46 -1.32 8.34 0.69
C HIS A 46 -2.44 7.38 0.28
N TRP A 47 -2.13 6.15 -0.15
CA TRP A 47 -3.14 5.17 -0.54
C TRP A 47 -4.03 4.73 0.65
N PHE A 48 -3.55 4.84 1.89
CA PHE A 48 -4.36 4.60 3.09
C PHE A 48 -5.36 5.72 3.40
N GLY A 49 -5.12 6.91 2.86
CA GLY A 49 -5.90 8.11 3.14
C GLY A 49 -7.11 8.28 2.23
N TRP A 50 -7.93 9.29 2.53
CA TRP A 50 -9.02 9.72 1.66
C TRP A 50 -8.44 10.58 0.53
N ARG A 51 -8.05 9.94 -0.58
CA ARG A 51 -7.48 10.59 -1.76
C ARG A 51 -8.19 10.13 -3.03
N PRO A 52 -8.24 10.96 -4.09
CA PRO A 52 -8.78 10.56 -5.39
C PRO A 52 -8.06 9.33 -5.93
N VAL A 53 -8.81 8.40 -6.51
CA VAL A 53 -8.28 7.13 -7.06
C VAL A 53 -7.19 7.38 -8.10
N GLN A 54 -7.40 8.35 -8.98
CA GLN A 54 -6.45 8.70 -10.04
C GLN A 54 -5.12 9.20 -9.47
N GLU A 55 -5.16 9.95 -8.37
CA GLU A 55 -3.96 10.43 -7.67
C GLU A 55 -3.21 9.25 -7.06
N VAL A 56 -3.92 8.37 -6.35
CA VAL A 56 -3.32 7.18 -5.73
C VAL A 56 -2.70 6.27 -6.80
N HIS A 57 -3.43 6.00 -7.88
CA HIS A 57 -2.94 5.18 -8.98
C HIS A 57 -1.67 5.77 -9.60
N ALA A 58 -1.66 7.08 -9.88
CA ALA A 58 -0.48 7.75 -10.42
C ALA A 58 0.75 7.64 -9.49
N ILE A 59 0.54 7.78 -8.17
CA ILE A 59 1.61 7.61 -7.18
C ILE A 59 2.13 6.17 -7.18
N LEU A 60 1.22 5.18 -7.10
CA LEU A 60 1.60 3.77 -7.00
C LEU A 60 2.33 3.30 -8.27
N SER A 61 1.79 3.61 -9.46
CA SER A 61 2.43 3.29 -10.73
C SER A 61 3.77 4.02 -10.89
N GLY A 62 3.89 5.27 -10.42
CA GLY A 62 5.14 6.03 -10.46
C GLY A 62 6.27 5.41 -9.61
N TYR A 63 5.92 4.64 -8.59
CA TYR A 63 6.88 3.88 -7.78
C TYR A 63 7.04 2.41 -8.22
N GLY A 64 6.43 2.00 -9.33
CA GLY A 64 6.47 0.63 -9.84
C GLY A 64 5.73 -0.37 -8.95
N ILE A 65 4.79 0.09 -8.14
CA ILE A 65 4.01 -0.78 -7.25
C ILE A 65 2.97 -1.52 -8.09
N THR A 66 2.96 -2.83 -7.95
CA THR A 66 2.09 -3.72 -8.73
C THR A 66 0.91 -4.22 -7.93
N HIS A 67 1.06 -4.38 -6.62
CA HIS A 67 0.05 -4.95 -5.73
C HIS A 67 0.00 -4.21 -4.40
N VAL A 68 -1.21 -4.05 -3.87
CA VAL A 68 -1.48 -3.48 -2.55
C VAL A 68 -2.13 -4.53 -1.68
N VAL A 69 -1.59 -4.76 -0.49
CA VAL A 69 -2.18 -5.60 0.55
C VAL A 69 -2.97 -4.71 1.50
N ASN A 70 -4.29 -4.80 1.39
CA ASN A 70 -5.21 -4.11 2.28
C ASN A 70 -5.83 -5.10 3.26
N HIS A 71 -5.71 -4.85 4.55
CA HIS A 71 -6.41 -5.62 5.58
C HIS A 71 -7.67 -4.86 5.99
N LEU A 72 -8.76 -5.59 6.21
CA LEU A 72 -9.96 -4.98 6.78
C LEU A 72 -9.64 -4.50 8.20
N PRO A 73 -10.06 -3.28 8.59
CA PRO A 73 -9.88 -2.83 9.95
C PRO A 73 -10.59 -3.79 10.92
N PRO A 74 -10.00 -4.07 12.10
CA PRO A 74 -10.57 -5.00 13.08
C PRO A 74 -11.97 -4.59 13.56
N CYS A 75 -12.32 -3.30 13.43
CA CYS A 75 -13.66 -2.78 13.67
C CYS A 75 -14.27 -2.33 12.34
N ASN A 76 -15.40 -2.92 11.94
CA ASN A 76 -16.08 -2.75 10.65
C ASN A 76 -16.68 -1.34 10.40
N TYR A 77 -16.16 -0.30 11.06
CA TYR A 77 -16.74 1.04 11.11
C TYR A 77 -16.51 1.85 9.82
N ALA A 78 -15.46 1.53 9.05
CA ALA A 78 -15.03 2.29 7.87
C ALA A 78 -15.80 1.97 6.57
N LEU A 79 -16.67 0.96 6.54
CA LEU A 79 -17.50 0.64 5.37
C LEU A 79 -18.77 1.51 5.27
N THR A 80 -18.94 2.49 6.15
CA THR A 80 -20.21 3.22 6.30
C THR A 80 -20.38 4.43 5.36
N LYS A 81 -19.34 4.85 4.62
CA LYS A 81 -19.47 5.91 3.61
C LYS A 81 -19.08 5.40 2.21
N LYS A 82 -20.08 5.30 1.33
CA LYS A 82 -19.90 5.02 -0.11
C LYS A 82 -19.02 6.08 -0.77
N GLY A 83 -18.07 5.65 -1.61
CA GLY A 83 -17.24 6.53 -2.45
C GLY A 83 -15.95 7.02 -1.80
N THR A 84 -15.63 6.58 -0.60
CA THR A 84 -14.45 7.01 0.15
C THR A 84 -13.86 5.86 0.96
N GLY A 85 -13.20 4.94 0.26
CA GLY A 85 -12.39 3.89 0.88
C GLY A 85 -11.83 2.94 -0.18
N TYR A 86 -10.73 2.25 0.12
CA TYR A 86 -10.16 1.27 -0.81
C TYR A 86 -11.12 0.11 -1.15
N ALA A 87 -12.20 -0.06 -0.37
CA ALA A 87 -13.28 -1.01 -0.67
C ALA A 87 -14.02 -0.72 -1.99
N ASP A 88 -13.96 0.51 -2.51
CA ASP A 88 -14.50 0.86 -3.83
C ASP A 88 -13.54 0.52 -5.00
N PHE A 89 -12.36 -0.07 -4.74
CA PHE A 89 -11.36 -0.48 -5.76
C PHE A 89 -11.57 -1.92 -6.25
N VAL A 90 -12.52 -2.66 -5.70
CA VAL A 90 -12.81 -4.05 -6.06
C VAL A 90 -14.25 -4.12 -6.56
N GLU A 91 -14.43 -3.85 -7.85
CA GLU A 91 -15.54 -4.43 -8.63
C GLU A 91 -15.16 -5.84 -9.09
#